data_AF-A0A7K2XFK8-F1
#
_entry.id   AF-A0A7K2XFK8-F1
#
_cell.length_a   1.000
_cell.length_b   1.000
_cell.length_c   1.000
_cell.angle_alpha   90.00
_cell.angle_beta   90.00
_cell.angle_gamma   90.00
#
_symmetry.space_group_name_H-M   'P 1'
#
loop_
_entity.id
_entity.type
_entity.pdbx_description
1 polymer ?
#
loop_
_entity_poly.entity_id
_entity_poly.type
_entity_poly.pdbx_seq_one_letter_code
_entity_poly.pdbx_strand_id
1 'polypeptide(L)'
;MDVRILGGLSVRENGVSITPTAAAPRQVLALLTASADQVVPVTVLTEELWPSGAPRGARAELQAHIAGLRALVADALRAAGPAD
;
A
#
# COMPACT_ATOMS: atom_id res chain seq x y z
N MET A 1 -6.84 -11.72 1.42
CA MET A 1 -5.61 -11.05 0.97
C MET A 1 -4.44 -12.01 0.89
N ASP A 2 -3.78 -12.06 -0.25
CA ASP A 2 -2.58 -12.85 -0.51
C ASP A 2 -1.39 -11.94 -0.78
N VAL A 3 -0.30 -12.11 -0.02
CA VAL A 3 0.91 -11.29 -0.13
C VAL A 3 2.11 -12.19 -0.47
N ARG A 4 2.88 -11.81 -1.48
CA ARG A 4 4.14 -12.45 -1.86
C ARG A 4 5.27 -11.44 -1.82
N ILE A 5 6.31 -11.74 -1.03
CA ILE A 5 7.44 -10.85 -0.74
C ILE A 5 8.82 -11.43 -1.09
N LEU A 6 8.92 -12.76 -1.26
CA LEU A 6 10.17 -13.43 -1.62
C LEU A 6 10.41 -13.29 -3.13
N GLY A 7 10.68 -12.06 -3.56
CA GLY A 7 10.75 -11.61 -4.96
C GLY A 7 10.24 -10.17 -5.08
N GLY A 8 9.57 -9.85 -6.18
CA GLY A 8 8.81 -8.60 -6.28
C GLY A 8 7.56 -8.63 -5.41
N LEU A 9 7.19 -7.50 -4.81
CA LEU A 9 5.92 -7.38 -4.08
C LEU A 9 4.75 -7.70 -5.02
N SER A 10 3.94 -8.69 -4.64
CA SER A 10 2.67 -9.00 -5.28
C SER A 10 1.60 -9.17 -4.21
N VAL A 11 0.52 -8.42 -4.34
CA VAL A 11 -0.60 -8.39 -3.40
C VAL A 11 -1.87 -8.55 -4.18
N ARG A 12 -2.68 -9.54 -3.79
CA ARG A 12 -3.97 -9.81 -4.38
C ARG A 12 -5.04 -9.84 -3.30
N GLU A 13 -6.22 -9.34 -3.63
CA GLU A 13 -7.41 -9.48 -2.81
C GLU A 13 -8.47 -10.16 -3.68
N ASN A 14 -8.95 -11.32 -3.24
CA ASN A 14 -9.93 -12.12 -3.97
C ASN A 14 -9.56 -12.35 -5.46
N GLY A 15 -8.29 -12.70 -5.70
CA GLY A 15 -7.75 -12.90 -7.05
C GLY A 15 -7.46 -11.62 -7.84
N VAL A 16 -7.94 -10.45 -7.42
CA VAL A 16 -7.68 -9.14 -8.04
C VAL A 16 -6.34 -8.59 -7.55
N SER A 17 -5.47 -8.19 -8.47
CA SER A 17 -4.19 -7.56 -8.12
C SER A 17 -4.40 -6.14 -7.61
N ILE A 18 -3.88 -5.85 -6.42
CA ILE A 18 -3.88 -4.50 -5.83
C ILE A 18 -2.49 -3.89 -5.69
N THR A 19 -1.46 -4.53 -6.28
CA THR A 19 -0.10 -4.01 -6.28
C THR A 19 0.00 -2.75 -7.16
N PRO A 20 0.40 -1.59 -6.61
CA PRO A 20 0.63 -0.39 -7.41
C PRO A 20 1.82 -0.57 -8.35
N THR A 21 1.75 0.07 -9.51
CA THR A 21 2.85 0.09 -10.48
C THR A 21 3.91 1.15 -10.14
N ALA A 22 3.49 2.28 -9.58
CA ALA A 22 4.40 3.34 -9.15
C ALA A 22 5.19 2.96 -7.89
N ALA A 23 6.46 3.37 -7.83
CA ALA A 23 7.39 2.98 -6.78
C ALA A 23 6.93 3.40 -5.36
N ALA A 24 6.59 4.67 -5.17
CA ALA A 24 6.22 5.22 -3.86
C ALA A 24 5.00 4.53 -3.22
N PRO A 25 3.81 4.43 -3.86
CA PRO A 25 2.68 3.73 -3.26
C PRO A 25 2.94 2.22 -3.09
N ARG A 26 3.75 1.61 -3.96
CA ARG A 26 4.17 0.21 -3.82
C ARG A 26 5.06 0.02 -2.57
N GLN A 27 5.95 0.96 -2.28
CA GLN A 27 6.79 0.95 -1.08
C GLN A 27 5.94 1.13 0.19
N VAL A 28 4.96 2.04 0.18
CA VAL A 28 3.98 2.16 1.28
C VAL A 28 3.27 0.82 1.51
N LEU A 29 2.77 0.18 0.44
CA LEU A 29 2.11 -1.12 0.57
C LEU A 29 3.06 -2.21 1.09
N ALA A 30 4.33 -2.21 0.66
CA ALA A 30 5.34 -3.14 1.16
C ALA A 30 5.53 -2.99 2.68
N LEU A 31 5.66 -1.76 3.18
CA LEU A 31 5.85 -1.50 4.59
C LEU A 31 4.63 -1.90 5.43
N LEU A 32 3.43 -1.57 4.96
CA LEU A 32 2.18 -1.94 5.62
C LEU A 32 1.97 -3.47 5.65
N THR A 33 2.33 -4.17 4.58
CA THR A 33 2.23 -5.64 4.52
C THR A 33 3.29 -6.34 5.37
N ALA A 34 4.51 -5.80 5.44
CA ALA A 34 5.54 -6.28 6.35
C ALA A 34 5.16 -6.08 7.83
N SER A 35 4.34 -5.05 8.11
CA SER A 35 3.82 -4.72 9.43
C SER A 35 2.34 -5.07 9.56
N ALA A 36 1.90 -6.18 8.95
CA ALA A 36 0.50 -6.61 8.97
C ALA A 36 -0.04 -6.69 10.40
N ASP A 37 -1.30 -6.29 10.57
CA ASP A 37 -2.01 -6.21 11.86
C ASP A 37 -1.37 -5.27 12.90
N GLN A 38 -0.49 -4.36 12.47
CA GLN A 38 0.13 -3.36 13.34
C GLN A 38 -0.11 -1.94 12.84
N VAL A 39 -0.13 -1.00 13.78
CA VAL A 39 -0.18 0.43 13.45
C VAL A 39 1.21 0.88 13.00
N VAL A 40 1.32 1.38 11.78
CA VAL A 40 2.56 2.00 11.26
C VAL A 40 2.48 3.52 11.44
N PRO A 41 3.38 4.13 12.24
CA PRO A 41 3.41 5.58 12.41
C PRO A 41 3.69 6.32 11.10
N VAL A 42 3.13 7.54 10.97
CA VAL A 42 3.38 8.42 9.82
C VAL A 42 4.87 8.75 9.67
N THR A 43 5.60 8.86 10.78
CA THR A 43 7.04 9.12 10.77
C THR A 43 7.81 8.01 10.06
N VAL A 44 7.50 6.75 10.37
CA VAL A 44 8.11 5.57 9.74
C VAL A 44 7.83 5.55 8.24
N LEU A 45 6.57 5.81 7.83
CA LEU A 45 6.22 5.91 6.41
C LEU A 45 6.97 7.05 5.69
N THR A 46 7.17 8.17 6.39
CA THR A 46 7.84 9.35 5.83
C THR A 46 9.34 9.12 5.69
N GLU A 47 9.98 8.52 6.69
CA GLU A 47 11.40 8.17 6.67
C GLU A 47 11.72 7.15 5.58
N GLU A 48 10.84 6.15 5.38
CA GLU A 48 11.00 5.16 4.31
C GLU A 48 10.87 5.77 2.91
N LEU A 49 9.90 6.66 2.70
CA LEU A 49 9.68 7.27 1.38
C LEU A 49 10.71 8.36 1.05
N TRP A 50 11.17 9.11 2.05
CA TRP A 50 12.09 10.23 1.88
C TRP A 50 13.23 10.17 2.90
N PRO A 51 14.16 9.21 2.77
CA PRO A 51 15.27 9.04 3.73
C PRO A 51 16.22 10.24 3.77
N SER A 52 16.29 11.01 2.68
CA SER A 52 17.10 12.23 2.58
C SER A 52 16.38 13.50 3.05
N GLY A 53 15.18 13.37 3.61
CA GLY A 53 14.37 14.48 4.10
C GLY A 53 13.09 14.69 3.27
N ALA A 54 11.97 14.80 3.98
CA ALA A 54 10.65 14.96 3.40
C ALA A 54 10.44 16.36 2.77
N PRO A 55 9.85 16.46 1.56
CA PRO A 55 9.48 17.74 0.97
C PRO A 55 8.36 18.43 1.76
N ARG A 56 8.15 19.73 1.54
CA ARG A 56 7.07 20.52 2.17
C ARG A 56 5.67 19.90 1.98
N GLY A 57 5.45 19.16 0.90
CA GLY A 57 4.19 18.49 0.56
C GLY A 57 4.08 17.02 0.98
N ALA A 58 5.08 16.44 1.66
CA ALA A 58 5.17 15.00 1.92
C ALA A 58 3.92 14.39 2.56
N ARG A 59 3.30 15.10 3.51
CA ARG A 59 2.08 14.62 4.17
C ARG A 59 0.91 14.49 3.21
N ALA A 60 0.74 15.45 2.30
CA ALA A 60 -0.32 15.41 1.30
C ALA A 60 -0.06 14.30 0.27
N GLU A 61 1.20 14.12 -0.13
CA GLU A 61 1.61 13.05 -1.05
C GLU A 61 1.40 11.66 -0.42
N LEU A 62 1.79 11.46 0.84
CA LEU A 62 1.54 10.23 1.59
C LEU A 62 0.04 9.94 1.73
N GLN A 63 -0.78 10.97 2.01
CA GLN A 63 -2.23 10.83 2.06
C GLN A 63 -2.80 10.39 0.70
N ALA A 64 -2.31 10.94 -0.41
CA ALA A 64 -2.71 10.54 -1.75
C ALA A 64 -2.35 9.08 -2.04
N HIS A 65 -1.17 8.61 -1.64
CA HIS A 65 -0.78 7.21 -1.75
C HIS A 65 -1.70 6.30 -0.92
N ILE A 66 -1.98 6.65 0.34
CA ILE A 66 -2.89 5.88 1.20
C ILE A 66 -4.31 5.85 0.62
N ALA A 67 -4.81 6.97 0.11
CA ALA A 67 -6.12 7.04 -0.53
C ALA A 67 -6.18 6.15 -1.78
N GLY A 68 -5.15 6.18 -2.62
CA GLY A 68 -5.03 5.31 -3.79
C GLY A 68 -5.01 3.82 -3.42
N LEU A 69 -4.24 3.44 -2.40
CA LEU A 69 -4.22 2.06 -1.90
C LEU A 69 -5.59 1.61 -1.39
N ARG A 70 -6.28 2.46 -0.62
CA ARG A 70 -7.64 2.16 -0.14
C ARG A 70 -8.64 2.00 -1.29
N ALA A 71 -8.52 2.81 -2.34
CA ALA A 71 -9.36 2.66 -3.54
C ALA A 71 -9.13 1.31 -4.21
N LEU A 72 -7.87 0.90 -4.43
CA LEU A 72 -7.53 -0.41 -4.99
C LEU A 72 -8.11 -1.57 -4.17
N VAL A 73 -8.00 -1.50 -2.84
CA VAL A 73 -8.58 -2.50 -1.95
C VAL A 73 -10.10 -2.52 -2.05
N ALA A 74 -10.74 -1.35 -2.01
CA ALA A 74 -12.19 -1.24 -2.09
C ALA A 74 -12.73 -1.79 -3.42
N ASP A 75 -12.05 -1.51 -4.53
CA ASP A 75 -12.44 -2.00 -5.85
C ASP A 75 -12.26 -3.52 -5.97
N ALA A 76 -11.16 -4.07 -5.42
CA ALA A 76 -10.97 -5.52 -5.36
C ALA A 76 -12.02 -6.22 -4.49
N LEU A 77 -12.39 -5.64 -3.35
CA LEU A 77 -13.46 -6.16 -2.49
C LEU A 77 -14.83 -6.13 -3.18
N ARG A 78 -15.12 -5.12 -4.01
CA ARG A 78 -16.36 -5.04 -4.80
C ARG A 78 -16.37 -6.03 -5.96
N ALA A 79 -15.23 -6.21 -6.62
CA ALA A 79 -15.09 -7.14 -7.75
C ALA A 79 -15.26 -8.60 -7.31
N ALA A 80 -14.97 -8.90 -6.04
CA ALA A 80 -15.18 -10.19 -5.40
C ALA A 80 -16.66 -10.45 -5.05
N GLY A 81 -17.59 -10.16 -5.97
CA GLY A 81 -19.04 -10.37 -5.77
C GLY A 81 -19.34 -11.69 -5.04
N PRO A 82 -20.43 -11.73 -4.24
CA PRO A 82 -20.58 -12.69 -3.15
C PRO A 82 -20.23 -14.09 -3.62
N ALA A 83 -19.20 -14.67 -2.98
CA ALA A 83 -18.80 -16.04 -3.23
C ALA A 83 -20.00 -16.95 -2.91
N ASP A 84 -20.62 -17.51 -3.95
CA ASP A 84 -21.46 -18.71 -3.87
C ASP A 84 -20.56 -19.96 -3.93
#